data_AF-A0A315WRX2-F1
#
_entry.id   AF-A0A315WRX2-F1
#
_cell.length_a   1.000
_cell.length_b   1.000
_cell.length_c   1.000
_cell.angle_alpha   90.00
_cell.angle_beta   90.00
_cell.angle_gamma   90.00
#
_symmetry.space_group_name_H-M   'P 1'
#
loop_
_entity.id
_entity.type
_entity.pdbx_description
1 polymer ?
#
loop_
_entity_poly.entity_id
_entity_poly.type
_entity_poly.pdbx_seq_one_letter_code
_entity_poly.pdbx_strand_id
1 'polypeptide(L)'
;MNIFLEGEQGKALCEQCQQLVTTVYARRNVPFSDGFGEARNILVGVCSQCDTVVAIPAQSTPAIKEAKKQLISIEARLPAVYLDVLDAAMHSVAREAGVQVRKLFLSYYFHVLAEHQAAAVELSGTHEGFVQGLAAQCAARQVAPARSMKRLSMKVNSYVAADFDVLLKVTRLSQTDLLKAIICQIQQDLLEHRNPATIAELQRLARVAL
;
A
#
# COMPACT_ATOMS: atom_id res chain seq x y z
N MET A 1 8.17 -29.30 9.65
CA MET A 1 9.18 -28.54 8.88
C MET A 1 10.37 -28.33 9.80
N ASN A 2 11.58 -28.67 9.35
CA ASN A 2 12.80 -28.38 10.10
C ASN A 2 13.34 -27.00 9.69
N ILE A 3 13.92 -26.27 10.64
CA ILE A 3 14.61 -25.01 10.38
C ILE A 3 16.07 -25.32 10.11
N PHE A 4 16.57 -24.87 8.96
CA PHE A 4 17.97 -25.02 8.59
C PHE A 4 18.79 -23.82 9.06
N LEU A 5 20.01 -24.09 9.51
CA LEU A 5 20.96 -23.07 9.95
C LEU A 5 22.03 -22.81 8.89
N GLU A 6 22.60 -21.60 8.90
CA GLU A 6 23.76 -21.31 8.07
C GLU A 6 24.97 -22.14 8.52
N GLY A 7 25.69 -22.70 7.55
CA GLY A 7 26.77 -23.67 7.76
C GLY A 7 26.30 -25.12 7.90
N GLU A 8 24.99 -25.36 8.07
CA GLU A 8 24.45 -26.73 8.17
C GLU A 8 24.65 -27.48 6.85
N GLN A 9 24.90 -28.78 6.93
CA GLN A 9 25.08 -29.63 5.75
C GLN A 9 23.81 -30.38 5.39
N GLY A 10 23.60 -30.54 4.08
CA GLY A 10 22.51 -31.34 3.53
C GLY A 10 22.99 -32.19 2.35
N LYS A 11 22.03 -32.78 1.63
CA LYS A 11 22.28 -33.44 0.35
C LYS A 11 21.24 -32.99 -0.66
N ALA A 12 21.68 -32.70 -1.88
CA ALA A 12 20.80 -32.36 -2.99
C ALA A 12 21.41 -32.83 -4.32
N LEU A 13 20.57 -32.94 -5.36
CA LEU A 13 21.05 -33.14 -6.72
C LEU A 13 21.56 -31.80 -7.27
N CYS A 14 22.75 -31.81 -7.86
CA CYS A 14 23.30 -30.64 -8.54
C CYS A 14 23.21 -30.83 -10.06
N GLU A 15 22.49 -29.95 -10.74
CA GLU A 15 22.38 -29.99 -12.21
C GLU A 15 23.71 -29.68 -12.91
N GLN A 16 24.61 -28.92 -12.30
CA GLN A 16 25.91 -28.61 -12.91
C GLN A 16 26.92 -29.76 -12.73
N CYS A 17 26.91 -30.44 -11.58
CA CYS A 17 27.78 -31.58 -11.31
C CYS A 17 27.19 -32.92 -11.77
N GLN A 18 25.89 -32.96 -12.12
CA GLN A 18 25.15 -34.15 -12.55
C GLN A 18 25.20 -35.32 -11.54
N GLN A 19 25.26 -35.01 -10.24
CA GLN A 19 25.35 -36.01 -9.17
C GLN A 19 24.72 -35.53 -7.86
N LEU A 20 24.54 -36.47 -6.92
CA LEU A 20 24.17 -36.15 -5.54
C LEU A 20 25.37 -35.54 -4.83
N VAL A 21 25.24 -34.32 -4.33
CA VAL A 21 26.31 -33.56 -3.68
C VAL A 21 25.96 -33.26 -2.23
N THR A 22 26.99 -33.10 -1.38
CA THR A 22 26.83 -32.44 -0.09
C THR A 22 26.56 -30.96 -0.32
N THR A 23 25.53 -30.44 0.32
CA THR A 23 25.21 -29.02 0.30
C THR A 23 25.61 -28.35 1.61
N VAL A 24 25.96 -27.07 1.55
CA VAL A 24 26.12 -26.23 2.73
C VAL A 24 25.10 -25.11 2.64
N TYR A 25 24.32 -24.91 3.70
CA TYR A 25 23.36 -23.82 3.74
C TYR A 25 24.10 -22.50 3.96
N ALA A 26 23.92 -21.55 3.05
CA ALA A 26 24.56 -20.24 3.10
C ALA A 26 23.59 -19.15 2.64
N ARG A 27 23.89 -17.89 2.99
CA ARG A 27 23.17 -16.74 2.47
C ARG A 27 23.67 -16.36 1.08
N ARG A 28 22.74 -16.24 0.12
CA ARG A 28 23.01 -15.79 -1.26
C ARG A 28 21.87 -14.90 -1.79
N ASN A 29 22.18 -14.11 -2.80
CA ASN A 29 21.16 -13.51 -3.66
C ASN A 29 20.82 -14.51 -4.76
N VAL A 30 19.52 -14.73 -5.00
CA VAL A 30 19.04 -15.67 -6.02
C VAL A 30 18.25 -14.91 -7.07
N PRO A 31 18.73 -14.84 -8.32
CA PRO A 31 17.97 -14.21 -9.40
C PRO A 31 16.71 -15.01 -9.71
N PHE A 32 15.65 -14.32 -10.14
CA PHE A 32 14.45 -15.00 -10.61
C PHE A 32 14.65 -15.58 -12.00
N SER A 33 13.98 -16.70 -12.29
CA SER A 33 14.10 -17.42 -13.56
C SER A 33 13.56 -16.63 -14.77
N ASP A 34 12.72 -15.62 -14.54
CA ASP A 34 12.23 -14.71 -15.56
C ASP A 34 13.23 -13.57 -15.89
N GLY A 35 14.35 -13.49 -15.16
CA GLY A 35 15.38 -12.48 -15.34
C GLY A 35 15.08 -11.12 -14.70
N PHE A 36 13.90 -10.94 -14.07
CA PHE A 36 13.47 -9.65 -13.53
C PHE A 36 13.54 -9.60 -12.01
N GLY A 37 14.74 -9.35 -11.49
CA GLY A 37 15.00 -9.15 -10.06
C GLY A 37 15.60 -10.37 -9.37
N GLU A 38 15.75 -10.26 -8.06
CA GLU A 38 16.41 -11.26 -7.23
C GLU A 38 15.84 -11.27 -5.81
N ALA A 39 15.80 -12.45 -5.19
CA ALA A 39 15.62 -12.58 -3.75
C ALA A 39 16.95 -12.41 -3.04
N ARG A 40 17.11 -11.29 -2.33
CA ARG A 40 18.38 -10.94 -1.68
C ARG A 40 18.54 -11.63 -0.33
N ASN A 41 19.77 -12.04 -0.03
CA ASN A 41 20.19 -12.53 1.28
C ASN A 41 19.28 -13.63 1.86
N ILE A 42 18.88 -14.58 1.02
CA ILE A 42 18.05 -15.72 1.46
C ILE A 42 18.92 -16.93 1.76
N LEU A 43 18.46 -17.80 2.67
CA LEU A 43 19.16 -19.05 2.95
C LEU A 43 18.95 -20.00 1.77
N VAL A 44 20.03 -20.60 1.29
CA VAL A 44 20.02 -21.56 0.18
C VAL A 44 21.00 -22.69 0.45
N GLY A 45 20.69 -23.88 -0.05
CA GLY A 45 21.65 -24.98 -0.11
C GLY A 45 22.56 -24.81 -1.32
N VAL A 46 23.86 -24.66 -1.05
CA VAL A 46 24.89 -24.45 -2.07
C VAL A 46 25.68 -25.73 -2.29
N CYS A 47 25.98 -26.07 -3.54
CA CYS A 47 26.83 -27.20 -3.86
C CYS A 47 28.25 -26.98 -3.33
N SER A 48 28.75 -27.90 -2.51
CA SER A 48 30.11 -27.84 -1.96
C SER A 48 31.23 -27.95 -3.02
N GLN A 49 30.91 -28.35 -4.25
CA GLN A 49 31.90 -28.54 -5.33
C GLN A 49 31.95 -27.37 -6.31
N CYS A 50 30.81 -26.77 -6.68
CA CYS A 50 30.74 -25.75 -7.73
C CYS A 50 30.13 -24.41 -7.27
N ASP A 51 29.77 -24.28 -5.98
CA ASP A 51 29.16 -23.08 -5.38
C ASP A 51 27.79 -22.67 -5.98
N THR A 52 27.19 -23.50 -6.83
CA THR A 52 25.86 -23.25 -7.41
C THR A 52 24.74 -23.52 -6.39
N VAL A 53 23.70 -22.69 -6.42
CA VAL A 53 22.48 -22.88 -5.63
C VAL A 53 21.71 -24.10 -6.14
N VAL A 54 21.51 -25.09 -5.28
CA VAL A 54 20.87 -26.38 -5.63
C VAL A 54 19.63 -26.69 -4.80
N ALA A 55 19.38 -25.93 -3.74
CA ALA A 55 18.18 -26.05 -2.92
C ALA A 55 17.80 -24.71 -2.30
N ILE A 56 16.50 -24.49 -2.10
CA ILE A 56 15.98 -23.35 -1.34
C ILE A 56 15.04 -23.92 -0.26
N PRO A 57 15.39 -23.80 1.03
CA PRO A 57 14.53 -24.28 2.11
C PRO A 57 13.24 -23.45 2.20
N ALA A 58 12.15 -24.06 2.66
CA ALA A 58 10.83 -23.43 2.75
C ALA A 58 10.80 -22.15 3.61
N GLN A 59 11.72 -22.01 4.58
CA GLN A 59 11.88 -20.80 5.39
C GLN A 59 12.33 -19.56 4.60
N SER A 60 12.88 -19.74 3.40
CA SER A 60 13.27 -18.65 2.49
C SER A 60 12.13 -18.21 1.56
N THR A 61 11.04 -18.99 1.48
CA THR A 61 9.87 -18.68 0.63
C THR A 61 9.24 -17.31 0.91
N PRO A 62 9.07 -16.85 2.17
CA PRO A 62 8.53 -15.52 2.44
C PRO A 62 9.38 -14.40 1.84
N ALA A 63 10.71 -14.50 1.92
CA ALA A 63 11.63 -13.51 1.35
C ALA A 63 11.59 -13.50 -0.18
N ILE A 64 11.46 -14.66 -0.82
CA ILE A 64 11.25 -14.77 -2.27
C ILE A 64 9.92 -14.12 -2.67
N LYS A 65 8.84 -14.41 -1.93
CA LYS A 65 7.52 -13.82 -2.20
C LYS A 65 7.55 -12.30 -2.05
N GLU A 66 8.23 -11.79 -1.04
CA GLU A 66 8.41 -10.36 -0.83
C GLU A 66 9.20 -9.71 -1.97
N ALA A 67 10.32 -10.29 -2.38
CA ALA A 67 11.11 -9.79 -3.49
C ALA A 67 10.36 -9.83 -4.85
N LYS A 68 9.36 -10.72 -4.98
CA LYS A 68 8.44 -10.76 -6.13
C LYS A 68 7.27 -9.79 -6.04
N LYS A 69 7.01 -9.15 -4.89
CA LYS A 69 5.86 -8.24 -4.77
C LYS A 69 6.07 -7.04 -5.69
N GLN A 70 5.23 -6.95 -6.72
CA GLN A 70 5.12 -5.76 -7.54
C GLN A 70 4.22 -4.75 -6.84
N LEU A 71 4.77 -3.56 -6.57
CA LEU A 71 3.96 -2.45 -6.08
C LEU A 71 3.29 -1.75 -7.27
N ILE A 72 1.98 -1.53 -7.15
CA ILE A 72 1.16 -0.86 -8.15
C ILE A 72 1.12 0.63 -7.80
N SER A 73 1.28 1.49 -8.81
CA SER A 73 1.28 2.94 -8.61
C SER A 73 -0.12 3.50 -8.79
N ILE A 74 -0.64 4.21 -7.79
CA ILE A 74 -1.88 4.99 -7.87
C ILE A 74 -1.50 6.46 -7.83
N GLU A 75 -1.91 7.22 -8.84
CA GLU A 75 -1.49 8.60 -9.02
C GLU A 75 -2.61 9.51 -9.55
N ALA A 76 -2.68 10.73 -9.03
CA ALA A 76 -3.60 11.74 -9.54
C ALA A 76 -3.04 13.15 -9.34
N ARG A 77 -3.55 14.10 -10.12
CA ARG A 77 -3.33 15.52 -9.92
C ARG A 77 -4.65 16.18 -9.55
N LEU A 78 -4.74 16.71 -8.34
CA LEU A 78 -5.95 17.27 -7.74
C LEU A 78 -5.71 18.70 -7.23
N PRO A 79 -6.77 19.52 -7.07
CA PRO A 79 -6.64 20.82 -6.43
C PRO A 79 -6.02 20.69 -5.03
N ALA A 80 -5.12 21.62 -4.68
CA ALA A 80 -4.31 21.56 -3.46
C ALA A 80 -5.17 21.42 -2.19
N VAL A 81 -6.36 22.05 -2.19
CA VAL A 81 -7.31 22.02 -1.07
C VAL A 81 -7.69 20.61 -0.62
N TYR A 82 -7.76 19.63 -1.53
CA TYR A 82 -8.07 18.24 -1.15
C TYR A 82 -6.92 17.63 -0.35
N LEU A 83 -5.65 17.92 -0.70
CA LEU A 83 -4.52 17.44 0.09
C LEU A 83 -4.41 18.19 1.42
N ASP A 84 -4.71 19.48 1.43
CA ASP A 84 -4.70 20.27 2.66
C ASP A 84 -5.79 19.76 3.63
N VAL A 85 -6.96 19.36 3.11
CA VAL A 85 -8.05 18.71 3.86
C VAL A 85 -7.64 17.33 4.37
N LEU A 86 -7.03 16.49 3.52
CA LEU A 86 -6.53 15.18 3.93
C LEU A 86 -5.51 15.31 5.07
N ASP A 87 -4.57 16.25 4.96
CA ASP A 87 -3.57 16.51 5.98
C ASP A 87 -4.19 17.00 7.29
N ALA A 88 -5.18 17.90 7.21
CA ALA A 88 -5.91 18.37 8.39
C ALA A 88 -6.67 17.23 9.10
N ALA A 89 -7.32 16.35 8.33
CA ALA A 89 -8.05 15.19 8.85
C ALA A 89 -7.11 14.14 9.48
N MET A 90 -5.93 13.92 8.90
CA MET A 90 -4.92 13.05 9.51
C MET A 90 -4.37 13.64 10.81
N HIS A 91 -4.08 14.95 10.82
CA HIS A 91 -3.55 15.65 11.99
C HIS A 91 -4.53 15.66 13.16
N SER A 92 -5.85 15.70 12.90
CA SER A 92 -6.87 15.60 13.95
C SER A 92 -6.93 14.22 14.60
N VAL A 93 -6.48 13.17 13.91
CA VAL A 93 -6.41 11.80 14.42
C VAL A 93 -5.11 11.60 15.20
N ALA A 94 -3.96 11.98 14.63
CA ALA A 94 -2.65 11.88 15.27
C ALA A 94 -1.83 13.14 14.97
N ARG A 95 -1.35 13.84 16.02
CA ARG A 95 -0.69 15.15 15.88
C ARG A 95 0.59 15.09 15.06
N GLU A 96 1.29 13.96 15.10
CA GLU A 96 2.53 13.70 14.38
C GLU A 96 2.29 13.21 12.94
N ALA A 97 1.02 13.02 12.54
CA ALA A 97 0.66 12.59 11.20
C ALA A 97 1.05 13.65 10.17
N GLY A 98 1.88 13.23 9.21
CA GLY A 98 2.24 14.02 8.03
C GLY A 98 1.99 13.27 6.72
N VAL A 99 2.61 13.74 5.64
CA VAL A 99 2.44 13.20 4.28
C VAL A 99 2.75 11.70 4.20
N GLN A 100 3.65 11.20 5.03
CA GLN A 100 4.08 9.79 5.08
C GLN A 100 2.94 8.81 5.40
N VAL A 101 1.90 9.24 6.13
CA VAL A 101 0.76 8.38 6.48
C VAL A 101 -0.45 8.53 5.55
N ARG A 102 -0.40 9.38 4.51
CA ARG A 102 -1.50 9.49 3.53
C ARG A 102 -1.89 8.16 2.92
N LYS A 103 -0.89 7.34 2.57
CA LYS A 103 -1.11 6.00 2.02
C LYS A 103 -1.90 5.12 2.98
N LEU A 104 -1.58 5.18 4.28
CA LEU A 104 -2.25 4.39 5.31
C LEU A 104 -3.73 4.74 5.39
N PHE A 105 -4.05 6.04 5.53
CA PHE A 105 -5.44 6.50 5.62
C PHE A 105 -6.22 6.16 4.35
N LEU A 106 -5.64 6.44 3.18
CA LEU A 106 -6.31 6.12 1.92
C LEU A 106 -6.51 4.62 1.74
N SER A 107 -5.51 3.79 2.08
CA SER A 107 -5.64 2.33 2.00
C SER A 107 -6.69 1.78 2.96
N TYR A 108 -6.81 2.35 4.16
CA TYR A 108 -7.86 1.99 5.12
C TYR A 108 -9.25 2.27 4.53
N TYR A 109 -9.46 3.48 3.99
CA TYR A 109 -10.75 3.82 3.38
C TYR A 109 -11.03 3.02 2.10
N PHE A 110 -10.01 2.69 1.30
CA PHE A 110 -10.19 1.82 0.13
C PHE A 110 -10.77 0.48 0.56
N HIS A 111 -10.19 -0.11 1.60
CA HIS A 111 -10.61 -1.40 2.13
C HIS A 111 -12.04 -1.36 2.71
N VAL A 112 -12.31 -0.45 3.65
CA VAL A 112 -13.61 -0.36 4.33
C VAL A 112 -14.75 -0.08 3.34
N LEU A 113 -14.52 0.79 2.34
CA LEU A 113 -15.51 1.10 1.32
C LEU A 113 -15.69 -0.04 0.30
N ALA A 114 -14.63 -0.81 0.01
CA ALA A 114 -14.73 -1.98 -0.86
C ALA A 114 -15.54 -3.11 -0.20
N GLU A 115 -15.45 -3.25 1.12
CA GLU A 115 -16.30 -4.17 1.91
C GLU A 115 -17.76 -3.69 1.99
N HIS A 116 -17.98 -2.37 2.07
CA HIS A 116 -19.30 -1.75 2.21
C HIS A 116 -19.71 -0.98 0.96
N GLN A 117 -19.90 -1.69 -0.15
CA GLN A 117 -20.15 -1.08 -1.47
C GLN A 117 -21.34 -0.13 -1.53
N ALA A 118 -22.36 -0.32 -0.68
CA ALA A 118 -23.48 0.62 -0.57
C ALA A 118 -23.01 2.03 -0.17
N ALA A 119 -22.08 2.14 0.78
CA ALA A 119 -21.49 3.43 1.16
C ALA A 119 -20.59 3.99 0.05
N ALA A 120 -19.95 3.13 -0.75
CA ALA A 120 -19.14 3.57 -1.88
C ALA A 120 -19.98 4.27 -2.96
N VAL A 121 -21.21 3.84 -3.21
CA VAL A 121 -22.10 4.46 -4.21
C VAL A 121 -22.44 5.91 -3.85
N GLU A 122 -22.50 6.25 -2.56
CA GLU A 122 -22.82 7.60 -2.06
C GLU A 122 -21.65 8.59 -2.16
N LEU A 123 -20.43 8.12 -2.50
CA LEU A 123 -19.22 8.95 -2.57
C LEU A 123 -19.35 10.15 -3.52
N SER A 124 -20.08 10.00 -4.62
CA SER A 124 -20.33 11.10 -5.55
C SER A 124 -21.11 12.24 -4.87
N GLY A 125 -22.13 11.91 -4.08
CA GLY A 125 -22.90 12.89 -3.31
C GLY A 125 -22.05 13.58 -2.24
N THR A 126 -21.20 12.81 -1.54
CA THR A 126 -20.21 13.35 -0.60
C THR A 126 -19.27 14.36 -1.27
N HIS A 127 -18.79 14.03 -2.48
CA HIS A 127 -17.91 14.93 -3.25
C HIS A 127 -18.63 16.20 -3.70
N GLU A 128 -19.86 16.09 -4.21
CA GLU A 128 -20.68 17.23 -4.62
C GLU A 128 -20.97 18.17 -3.45
N GLY A 129 -21.34 17.63 -2.29
CA GLY A 129 -21.57 18.39 -1.06
C GLY A 129 -20.32 19.16 -0.61
N PHE A 130 -19.15 18.53 -0.67
CA PHE A 130 -17.88 19.20 -0.39
C PHE A 130 -17.60 20.37 -1.35
N VAL A 131 -17.81 20.17 -2.66
CA VAL A 131 -17.61 21.23 -3.66
C VAL A 131 -18.54 22.42 -3.42
N GLN A 132 -19.81 22.15 -3.13
CA GLN A 132 -20.80 23.19 -2.81
C GLN A 132 -20.41 23.94 -1.52
N GLY A 133 -20.02 23.22 -0.47
CA GLY A 133 -19.55 23.81 0.79
C GLY A 133 -18.32 24.70 0.59
N LEU A 134 -17.36 24.28 -0.22
CA LEU A 134 -16.18 25.07 -0.54
C LEU A 134 -16.55 26.34 -1.32
N ALA A 135 -17.45 26.23 -2.31
CA ALA A 135 -17.92 27.38 -3.09
C ALA A 135 -18.65 28.41 -2.20
N ALA A 136 -19.51 27.95 -1.28
CA ALA A 136 -20.20 28.80 -0.31
C ALA A 136 -19.20 29.52 0.61
N GLN A 137 -18.17 28.82 1.09
CA GLN A 137 -17.11 29.42 1.90
C GLN A 137 -16.30 30.47 1.14
N CYS A 138 -15.95 30.21 -0.11
CA CYS A 138 -15.27 31.18 -0.98
C CYS A 138 -16.12 32.44 -1.17
N ALA A 139 -17.41 32.28 -1.47
CA ALA A 139 -18.34 33.40 -1.65
C ALA A 139 -18.49 34.23 -0.36
N ALA A 140 -18.70 33.57 0.78
CA ALA A 140 -18.85 34.25 2.07
C ALA A 140 -17.60 35.04 2.49
N ARG A 141 -16.40 34.54 2.14
CA ARG A 141 -15.12 35.21 2.43
C ARG A 141 -14.67 36.17 1.33
N GLN A 142 -15.41 36.27 0.22
CA GLN A 142 -15.03 37.04 -0.97
C GLN A 142 -13.65 36.66 -1.53
N VAL A 143 -13.31 35.36 -1.49
CA VAL A 143 -12.03 34.82 -1.98
C VAL A 143 -12.26 33.96 -3.21
N ALA A 144 -11.38 34.10 -4.21
CA ALA A 144 -11.41 33.28 -5.41
C ALA A 144 -11.12 31.79 -5.09
N PRO A 145 -11.71 30.84 -5.84
CA PRO A 145 -11.41 29.41 -5.65
C PRO A 145 -9.92 29.11 -5.85
N ALA A 146 -9.39 28.20 -5.04
CA ALA A 146 -8.00 27.76 -5.14
C ALA A 146 -7.73 27.10 -6.50
N ARG A 147 -6.74 27.60 -7.25
CA ARG A 147 -6.34 27.08 -8.57
C ARG A 147 -5.10 26.19 -8.55
N SER A 148 -4.39 26.14 -7.41
CA SER A 148 -3.17 25.35 -7.29
C SER A 148 -3.50 23.86 -7.36
N MET A 149 -2.70 23.10 -8.12
CA MET A 149 -2.85 21.66 -8.32
C MET A 149 -1.64 20.94 -7.75
N LYS A 150 -1.85 19.92 -6.91
CA LYS A 150 -0.79 19.09 -6.33
C LYS A 150 -0.93 17.64 -6.83
N ARG A 151 0.20 16.93 -6.93
CA ARG A 151 0.24 15.50 -7.26
C ARG A 151 0.10 14.67 -5.98
N LEU A 152 -0.76 13.67 -6.02
CA LEU A 152 -0.80 12.56 -5.08
C LEU A 152 -0.28 11.33 -5.83
N SER A 153 0.74 10.68 -5.29
CA SER A 153 1.27 9.43 -5.84
C SER A 153 1.61 8.52 -4.67
N MET A 154 1.26 7.25 -4.82
CA MET A 154 1.63 6.21 -3.88
C MET A 154 1.82 4.88 -4.58
N LYS A 155 2.73 4.08 -4.01
CA LYS A 155 2.92 2.67 -4.36
C LYS A 155 2.22 1.80 -3.33
N VAL A 156 1.34 0.93 -3.80
CA VAL A 156 0.51 0.06 -2.97
C VAL A 156 0.73 -1.41 -3.33
N ASN A 157 0.37 -2.31 -2.41
CA ASN A 157 0.39 -3.74 -2.68
C ASN A 157 -0.83 -4.16 -3.53
N SER A 158 -0.84 -5.41 -3.99
CA SER A 158 -1.91 -5.94 -4.84
C SER A 158 -3.30 -5.95 -4.18
N TYR A 159 -3.38 -6.08 -2.85
CA TYR A 159 -4.65 -6.09 -2.13
C TYR A 159 -5.30 -4.70 -2.14
N VAL A 160 -4.53 -3.68 -1.78
CA VAL A 160 -4.99 -2.28 -1.82
C VAL A 160 -5.34 -1.83 -3.24
N ALA A 161 -4.58 -2.28 -4.24
CA ALA A 161 -4.91 -2.01 -5.64
C ALA A 161 -6.23 -2.68 -6.06
N ALA A 162 -6.47 -3.93 -5.63
CA ALA A 162 -7.73 -4.62 -5.90
C ALA A 162 -8.93 -3.91 -5.26
N ASP A 163 -8.80 -3.45 -4.01
CA ASP A 163 -9.84 -2.66 -3.33
C ASP A 163 -10.12 -1.36 -4.11
N PHE A 164 -9.07 -0.67 -4.57
CA PHE A 164 -9.21 0.53 -5.39
C PHE A 164 -9.91 0.24 -6.74
N ASP A 165 -9.59 -0.87 -7.41
CA ASP A 165 -10.24 -1.29 -8.65
C ASP A 165 -11.72 -1.66 -8.46
N VAL A 166 -12.08 -2.26 -7.32
CA VAL A 166 -13.48 -2.51 -6.95
C VAL A 166 -14.23 -1.19 -6.84
N LEU A 167 -13.65 -0.21 -6.14
CA LEU A 167 -14.27 1.11 -5.98
C LEU A 167 -14.43 1.84 -7.31
N LEU A 168 -13.46 1.79 -8.21
CA LEU A 168 -13.59 2.35 -9.57
C LEU A 168 -14.79 1.75 -10.32
N LYS A 169 -14.97 0.43 -10.24
CA LYS A 169 -16.07 -0.26 -10.93
C LYS A 169 -17.44 0.06 -10.35
N VAL A 170 -17.54 0.06 -9.01
CA VAL A 170 -18.81 0.31 -8.31
C VAL A 170 -19.26 1.75 -8.47
N THR A 171 -18.35 2.71 -8.28
CA THR A 171 -18.66 4.15 -8.35
C THR A 171 -18.75 4.67 -9.77
N ARG A 172 -18.11 4.01 -10.74
CA ARG A 172 -17.91 4.47 -12.12
C ARG A 172 -17.21 5.83 -12.22
N LEU A 173 -16.51 6.26 -11.17
CA LEU A 173 -15.73 7.49 -11.16
C LEU A 173 -14.39 7.30 -11.87
N SER A 174 -13.82 8.40 -12.34
CA SER A 174 -12.42 8.42 -12.72
C SER A 174 -11.54 8.19 -11.49
N GLN A 175 -10.32 7.69 -11.66
CA GLN A 175 -9.34 7.57 -10.56
C GLN A 175 -9.13 8.88 -9.81
N THR A 176 -9.12 10.02 -10.52
CA THR A 176 -8.94 11.32 -9.88
C THR A 176 -10.17 11.73 -9.07
N ASP A 177 -11.37 11.49 -9.58
CA ASP A 177 -12.60 11.85 -8.87
C ASP A 177 -12.91 10.91 -7.71
N LEU A 178 -12.58 9.62 -7.85
CA LEU A 178 -12.64 8.67 -6.74
C LEU A 178 -11.73 9.10 -5.58
N LEU A 179 -10.48 9.50 -5.87
CA LEU A 179 -9.57 9.98 -4.84
C LEU A 179 -10.08 11.26 -4.17
N LYS A 180 -10.69 12.19 -4.92
CA LYS A 180 -11.32 13.39 -4.36
C LYS A 180 -12.47 13.01 -3.43
N ALA A 181 -13.37 12.14 -3.88
CA ALA A 181 -14.54 11.71 -3.12
C ALA A 181 -14.17 10.99 -1.83
N ILE A 182 -13.16 10.11 -1.87
CA ILE A 182 -12.63 9.44 -0.69
C ILE A 182 -11.99 10.43 0.29
N ILE A 183 -11.26 11.44 -0.20
CA ILE A 183 -10.74 12.52 0.66
C ILE A 183 -11.88 13.30 1.33
N CYS A 184 -12.97 13.57 0.61
CA CYS A 184 -14.16 14.19 1.18
C CYS A 184 -14.82 13.30 2.25
N GLN A 185 -14.90 11.99 2.01
CA GLN A 185 -15.41 11.03 2.99
C GLN A 185 -14.55 11.01 4.26
N ILE A 186 -13.22 10.98 4.10
CA ILE A 186 -12.26 11.09 5.22
C ILE A 186 -12.52 12.37 6.03
N GLN A 187 -12.74 13.49 5.35
CA GLN A 187 -13.01 14.76 6.02
C GLN A 187 -14.36 14.75 6.76
N GLN A 188 -15.41 14.23 6.16
CA GLN A 188 -16.71 14.08 6.82
C GLN A 188 -16.59 13.22 8.08
N ASP A 189 -15.96 12.06 7.97
CA ASP A 189 -15.88 11.11 9.09
C ASP A 189 -14.98 11.62 10.22
N LEU A 190 -13.87 12.29 9.92
CA LEU A 190 -12.87 12.67 10.92
C LEU A 190 -13.02 14.09 11.45
N LEU A 191 -13.45 15.05 10.62
CA LEU A 191 -13.54 16.46 10.99
C LEU A 191 -14.97 16.90 11.30
N GLU A 192 -15.95 16.47 10.50
CA GLU A 192 -17.35 16.89 10.66
C GLU A 192 -18.08 16.02 11.68
N HIS A 193 -18.23 14.73 11.40
CA HIS A 193 -18.93 13.77 12.26
C HIS A 193 -18.10 13.33 13.47
N ARG A 194 -16.76 13.42 13.36
CA ARG A 194 -15.81 12.97 14.39
C ARG A 194 -16.11 11.55 14.87
N ASN A 195 -16.26 10.63 13.93
CA ASN A 195 -16.63 9.24 14.22
C ASN A 195 -15.62 8.59 15.17
N PRO A 196 -16.01 8.28 16.43
CA PRO A 196 -15.07 7.84 17.45
C PRO A 196 -14.47 6.46 17.16
N ALA A 197 -15.22 5.58 16.50
CA ALA A 197 -14.73 4.23 16.15
C ALA A 197 -13.62 4.32 15.08
N THR A 198 -13.89 5.05 14.00
CA THR A 198 -12.93 5.28 12.92
C THR A 198 -11.69 6.02 13.40
N ILE A 199 -11.87 7.06 14.22
CA ILE A 199 -10.74 7.79 14.82
C ILE A 199 -9.88 6.86 15.67
N ALA A 200 -10.49 6.07 16.56
CA ALA A 200 -9.74 5.17 17.44
C ALA A 200 -8.97 4.09 16.65
N GLU A 201 -9.54 3.60 15.55
CA GLU A 201 -8.87 2.64 14.68
C GLU A 201 -7.69 3.26 13.92
N LEU A 202 -7.91 4.40 13.28
CA LEU A 202 -6.85 5.11 12.57
C LEU A 202 -5.75 5.60 13.51
N GLN A 203 -6.07 5.96 14.76
CA GLN A 203 -5.07 6.25 15.79
C GLN A 203 -4.15 5.06 16.08
N ARG A 204 -4.73 3.86 16.24
CA ARG A 204 -3.96 2.63 16.46
C ARG A 204 -3.06 2.33 15.27
N LEU A 205 -3.58 2.46 14.04
CA LEU A 205 -2.82 2.23 12.82
C LEU A 205 -1.72 3.27 12.60
N ALA A 206 -2.02 4.56 12.81
CA ALA A 206 -1.04 5.64 12.64
C ALA A 206 0.11 5.50 13.62
N ARG A 207 -0.17 5.12 14.88
CA ARG A 207 0.86 4.96 15.92
C ARG A 207 1.95 3.93 15.58
N VAL A 208 1.62 2.90 14.81
CA VAL A 208 2.60 1.86 14.39
C VAL A 208 3.23 2.13 13.03
N ALA A 209 2.69 3.10 12.28
CA ALA A 209 3.15 3.46 10.95
C ALA A 209 4.05 4.71 10.92
N LEU A 210 4.01 5.52 11.98
CA LEU A 210 4.88 6.68 12.23
C LEU A 210 6.20 6.25 12.87
#